data_AF-A0A7G1IY23-F1
#
_entry.id   AF-A0A7G1IY23-F1
#
_cell.length_a   1.000
_cell.length_b   1.000
_cell.length_c   1.000
_cell.angle_alpha   90.00
_cell.angle_beta   90.00
_cell.angle_gamma   90.00
#
_symmetry.space_group_name_H-M   'P 1'
#
loop_
_entity.id
_entity.type
_entity.pdbx_description
1 polymer ?
#
loop_
_entity_poly.entity_id
_entity_poly.type
_entity_poly.pdbx_seq_one_letter_code
_entity_poly.pdbx_strand_id
1 'polypeptide(L)'
;MLEFIEYPKCSTCKKAKQELNQLGVGYKAVHIVEETPSQEVILNWLETSGFELKQFFNTSGIKYRELGLKDKVGSLSNQEAAELLASDGMLLKRPILVENGTVKQIGYRKPYEELGLK
;
A
#
# COMPACT_ATOMS: atom_id res chain seq x y z
N MET A 1 16.38 -2.05 -1.81
CA MET A 1 15.53 -3.06 -1.13
C MET A 1 14.11 -2.88 -1.62
N LEU A 2 13.56 -3.94 -2.21
CA LEU A 2 12.18 -4.00 -2.69
C LEU A 2 11.31 -4.66 -1.61
N GLU A 3 10.21 -4.01 -1.23
CA GLU A 3 9.24 -4.50 -0.27
C GLU A 3 7.88 -4.64 -0.94
N PHE A 4 7.24 -5.78 -0.71
CA PHE A 4 5.92 -6.11 -1.20
C PHE A 4 4.97 -6.20 -0.02
N ILE A 5 4.27 -5.10 0.25
CA ILE A 5 3.33 -4.99 1.36
C ILE A 5 2.02 -5.66 0.93
N GLU A 6 1.68 -6.78 1.57
CA GLU A 6 0.61 -7.65 1.11
C GLU A 6 -0.31 -8.16 2.22
N TYR A 7 -1.43 -8.72 1.80
CA TYR A 7 -2.26 -9.57 2.64
C TYR A 7 -2.41 -10.93 1.95
N PRO A 8 -1.97 -12.06 2.55
CA PRO A 8 -1.91 -13.35 1.87
C PRO A 8 -3.23 -13.84 1.27
N LYS A 9 -4.37 -13.45 1.87
CA LYS A 9 -5.71 -13.83 1.37
C LYS A 9 -6.21 -12.94 0.22
N CYS A 10 -5.49 -11.87 -0.15
CA CYS A 10 -5.88 -10.98 -1.23
C CYS A 10 -5.53 -11.56 -2.60
N SER A 11 -6.53 -11.76 -3.47
CA SER A 11 -6.34 -12.28 -4.83
C SER A 11 -5.45 -11.38 -5.70
N THR A 12 -5.56 -10.06 -5.57
CA THR A 12 -4.69 -9.09 -6.26
C THR A 12 -3.24 -9.19 -5.77
N CYS A 13 -3.01 -9.40 -4.47
CA CYS A 13 -1.67 -9.63 -3.94
C CYS A 13 -1.08 -10.92 -4.52
N LYS A 14 -1.85 -12.02 -4.57
CA LYS A 14 -1.40 -13.28 -5.16
C LYS A 14 -0.95 -13.12 -6.62
N LYS A 15 -1.71 -12.38 -7.44
CA LYS A 15 -1.35 -12.10 -8.84
C LYS A 15 -0.06 -11.29 -8.95
N ALA A 16 0.02 -10.20 -8.20
CA ALA A 16 1.19 -9.32 -8.18
C ALA A 16 2.46 -10.05 -7.69
N LYS A 17 2.33 -10.90 -6.67
CA LYS A 17 3.41 -11.74 -6.14
C LYS A 17 3.89 -12.79 -7.15
N GLN A 18 2.97 -13.37 -7.93
CA GLN A 18 3.33 -14.31 -8.99
C GLN A 18 4.19 -13.63 -10.05
N GLU A 19 3.87 -12.40 -10.46
CA GLU A 19 4.69 -11.65 -11.40
C GLU A 19 6.08 -11.34 -10.82
N LEU A 20 6.18 -10.86 -9.57
CA LEU A 20 7.49 -10.64 -8.93
C LEU A 20 8.36 -11.90 -8.92
N ASN A 21 7.76 -13.06 -8.65
CA ASN A 21 8.47 -14.35 -8.70
C ASN A 21 8.92 -14.70 -10.12
N GLN A 22 8.11 -14.41 -11.15
CA GLN A 22 8.45 -14.65 -12.56
C GLN A 22 9.58 -13.74 -13.04
N LEU A 23 9.61 -12.49 -12.58
CA LEU A 23 10.68 -11.54 -12.86
C LEU A 23 12.00 -11.92 -12.17
N GLY A 24 11.97 -12.81 -11.17
CA GLY A 24 13.15 -13.25 -10.43
C GLY A 24 13.79 -12.14 -9.58
N VAL A 25 13.06 -11.07 -9.29
CA VAL A 25 13.55 -9.96 -8.46
C VAL A 25 13.52 -10.34 -6.98
N GLY A 26 14.55 -9.94 -6.23
CA GLY A 26 14.57 -10.12 -4.78
C GLY A 26 13.68 -9.11 -4.07
N TYR A 27 12.74 -9.57 -3.24
CA TYR A 27 11.86 -8.69 -2.45
C TYR A 27 11.58 -9.26 -1.06
N LYS A 28 11.31 -8.37 -0.10
CA LYS A 28 10.75 -8.72 1.22
C LYS A 28 9.23 -8.70 1.13
N ALA A 29 8.58 -9.83 1.34
CA ALA A 29 7.12 -9.86 1.54
C ALA A 29 6.81 -9.40 2.98
N VAL A 30 5.94 -8.40 3.13
CA VAL A 30 5.58 -7.79 4.42
C VAL A 30 4.09 -7.98 4.65
N HIS A 31 3.72 -8.59 5.79
CA HIS A 31 2.30 -8.80 6.10
C HIS A 31 1.67 -7.51 6.63
N ILE A 32 0.77 -6.89 5.86
CA ILE A 32 0.25 -5.53 6.11
C ILE A 32 -0.43 -5.33 7.48
N VAL A 33 -0.90 -6.40 8.14
CA VAL A 33 -1.52 -6.34 9.48
C VAL A 33 -0.56 -6.70 10.61
N GLU A 34 0.39 -7.60 10.33
CA GLU A 34 1.31 -8.08 11.39
C GLU A 34 2.51 -7.15 11.49
N GLU A 35 2.93 -6.62 10.35
CA GLU A 35 3.98 -5.63 10.17
C GLU A 35 3.36 -4.36 9.56
N THR A 36 2.28 -3.83 10.18
CA THR A 36 1.68 -2.57 9.71
C THR A 36 2.74 -1.46 9.73
N PRO A 37 2.96 -0.75 8.61
CA PRO A 37 3.91 0.36 8.55
C PRO A 37 3.59 1.44 9.58
N SER A 38 4.63 2.04 10.18
CA SER A 38 4.44 3.12 11.16
C SER A 38 3.87 4.38 10.50
N GLN A 39 3.31 5.27 11.32
CA GLN A 39 2.85 6.58 10.87
C GLN A 39 3.93 7.35 10.11
N GLU A 40 5.17 7.34 10.60
CA GLU A 40 6.31 8.02 9.95
C GLU A 40 6.59 7.47 8.55
N VAL A 41 6.56 6.13 8.40
CA VAL A 41 6.76 5.48 7.09
C VAL A 41 5.64 5.84 6.12
N ILE A 42 4.38 5.80 6.59
CA ILE A 42 3.22 6.11 5.75
C ILE A 42 3.20 7.60 5.38
N LEU A 43 3.55 8.49 6.31
CA LEU A 43 3.65 9.92 6.04
C LEU A 43 4.69 10.17 4.95
N ASN A 44 5.87 9.55 5.04
CA ASN A 44 6.88 9.62 4.00
C ASN A 44 6.32 9.13 2.64
N TRP A 45 5.54 8.05 2.61
CA TRP A 45 4.89 7.60 1.37
C TRP A 45 3.92 8.63 0.79
N LEU A 46 3.08 9.25 1.63
CA LEU A 46 2.10 10.26 1.21
C LEU A 46 2.77 11.52 0.65
N GLU A 47 3.93 11.90 1.20
CA GLU A 47 4.63 13.13 0.81
C GLU A 47 5.56 12.96 -0.40
N THR A 48 6.15 11.77 -0.58
CA THR A 48 7.23 11.58 -1.58
C THR A 48 6.80 10.84 -2.84
N SER A 49 5.69 10.10 -2.80
CA SER A 49 5.34 9.19 -3.90
C SER A 49 4.61 9.84 -5.08
N GLY A 50 3.99 11.00 -4.89
CA GLY A 50 3.15 11.66 -5.89
C GLY A 50 1.79 10.99 -6.12
N PHE A 51 1.43 9.94 -5.37
CA PHE A 51 0.08 9.36 -5.40
C PHE A 51 -0.90 10.21 -4.58
N GLU A 52 -2.16 10.24 -5.02
CA GLU A 52 -3.22 10.89 -4.23
C GLU A 52 -3.46 10.13 -2.93
N LEU A 53 -3.68 10.87 -1.83
CA LEU A 53 -3.96 10.33 -0.49
C LEU A 53 -5.00 9.20 -0.51
N LYS A 54 -6.11 9.39 -1.24
CA LYS A 54 -7.19 8.40 -1.35
C LYS A 54 -6.75 7.05 -1.92
N GLN A 55 -5.68 7.02 -2.72
CA GLN A 55 -5.17 5.78 -3.32
C GLN A 55 -4.59 4.84 -2.26
N PHE A 56 -4.10 5.37 -1.14
CA PHE A 56 -3.56 4.59 -0.02
C PHE A 56 -4.63 3.91 0.82
N PHE A 57 -5.90 4.26 0.66
CA PHE A 57 -7.00 3.64 1.39
C PHE A 57 -7.57 2.42 0.66
N ASN A 58 -7.87 1.38 1.43
CA ASN A 58 -8.63 0.22 0.99
C ASN A 58 -10.13 0.57 0.87
N THR A 59 -10.47 1.35 -0.15
CA THR A 59 -11.84 1.85 -0.40
C THR A 59 -12.90 0.75 -0.56
N SER A 60 -12.49 -0.47 -0.92
CA SER A 60 -13.35 -1.66 -1.02
C SER A 60 -13.49 -2.45 0.29
N GLY A 61 -12.67 -2.12 1.29
CA GLY A 61 -12.59 -2.83 2.56
C GLY A 61 -13.80 -2.57 3.47
N ILE A 62 -14.09 -3.54 4.34
CA ILE A 62 -15.16 -3.44 5.33
C ILE A 62 -14.89 -2.26 6.29
N LYS A 63 -13.68 -2.18 6.86
CA LYS A 63 -13.24 -1.10 7.76
C LYS A 63 -13.44 0.30 7.19
N TYR A 64 -13.11 0.50 5.91
CA TYR A 64 -13.31 1.79 5.24
C TYR A 64 -14.79 2.22 5.21
N ARG A 65 -15.70 1.26 5.00
CA ARG A 65 -17.15 1.49 5.00
C ARG A 65 -17.70 1.70 6.41
N GLU A 66 -17.29 0.86 7.36
CA GLU A 66 -17.72 0.93 8.77
C GLU A 66 -17.37 2.27 9.41
N LEU A 67 -16.19 2.82 9.10
CA LEU A 67 -15.72 4.10 9.64
C LEU A 67 -16.24 5.33 8.87
N GLY A 68 -17.02 5.12 7.80
CA GLY A 68 -17.57 6.20 6.97
C GLY A 68 -16.48 7.04 6.28
N LEU A 69 -15.36 6.42 5.88
CA LEU A 69 -14.19 7.16 5.38
C LEU A 69 -14.40 7.78 4.01
N LYS A 70 -15.42 7.35 3.26
CA LYS A 70 -15.76 7.92 1.94
C LYS A 70 -15.90 9.44 1.97
N ASP A 71 -16.53 9.96 3.01
CA ASP A 71 -16.87 11.38 3.14
C ASP A 71 -15.80 12.17 3.91
N LYS A 72 -14.83 11.49 4.54
CA LYS A 72 -13.78 12.09 5.38
C LYS A 72 -12.43 12.19 4.68
N VAL A 73 -12.08 11.21 3.84
CA VAL A 73 -10.73 11.09 3.26
C VAL A 73 -10.35 12.31 2.42
N GLY A 74 -11.31 13.00 1.80
CA GLY A 74 -11.05 14.21 1.02
C GLY A 74 -10.68 15.44 1.86
N SER A 75 -10.89 15.42 3.17
CA SER A 75 -10.58 16.53 4.08
C SER A 75 -9.42 16.24 5.05
N LEU A 76 -8.87 15.02 5.03
CA LEU A 76 -7.73 14.67 5.88
C LEU A 76 -6.45 15.34 5.38
N SER A 77 -5.67 15.86 6.30
CA SER A 77 -4.25 16.15 6.06
C SER A 77 -3.46 14.84 5.91
N ASN A 78 -2.24 14.94 5.34
CA ASN A 78 -1.33 13.80 5.27
C ASN A 78 -1.01 13.22 6.65
N GLN A 79 -0.86 14.08 7.67
CA GLN A 79 -0.57 13.66 9.05
C GLN A 79 -1.71 12.81 9.64
N GLU A 80 -2.94 13.28 9.53
CA GLU A 80 -4.14 12.58 10.04
C GLU A 80 -4.38 11.27 9.26
N ALA A 81 -4.18 11.30 7.94
CA ALA A 81 -4.29 10.10 7.13
C ALA A 81 -3.23 9.06 7.48
N ALA A 82 -1.98 9.48 7.72
CA ALA A 82 -0.90 8.59 8.12
C ALA A 82 -1.18 7.94 9.49
N GLU A 83 -1.66 8.72 10.47
CA GLU A 83 -2.05 8.23 11.79
C GLU A 83 -3.16 7.17 11.68
N LEU A 84 -4.20 7.48 10.91
CA LEU A 84 -5.33 6.59 10.71
C LEU A 84 -4.89 5.29 10.01
N LEU A 85 -4.09 5.38 8.94
CA LEU A 85 -3.62 4.21 8.20
C LEU A 85 -2.68 3.33 9.03
N ALA A 86 -1.87 3.92 9.92
CA ALA A 86 -0.99 3.20 10.83
C ALA A 86 -1.77 2.47 11.95
N SER A 87 -2.94 2.96 12.33
CA SER A 87 -3.75 2.37 13.40
C SER A 87 -4.36 1.01 13.05
N ASP A 88 -4.62 0.73 11.76
CA ASP A 88 -5.16 -0.53 11.29
C ASP A 88 -4.72 -0.79 9.84
N GLY A 89 -3.80 -1.75 9.66
CA GLY A 89 -3.31 -2.15 8.33
C GLY A 89 -4.39 -2.64 7.36
N MET A 90 -5.60 -2.98 7.83
CA MET A 90 -6.74 -3.28 6.93
C MET A 90 -7.29 -2.04 6.21
N LEU A 91 -6.98 -0.83 6.70
CA LEU A 91 -7.29 0.44 6.05
C LEU A 91 -6.35 0.75 4.88
N LEU A 92 -5.13 0.21 4.87
CA LEU A 92 -4.20 0.38 3.77
C LEU A 92 -4.65 -0.40 2.52
N LYS A 93 -4.54 0.27 1.37
CA LYS A 93 -4.68 -0.36 0.06
C LYS A 93 -3.60 -1.43 -0.09
N ARG A 94 -3.91 -2.48 -0.84
CA ARG A 94 -3.01 -3.63 -1.02
C ARG A 94 -3.13 -4.22 -2.42
N PRO A 95 -2.05 -4.79 -2.98
CA PRO A 95 -0.67 -4.69 -2.46
C PRO A 95 -0.12 -3.25 -2.55
N ILE A 96 0.98 -2.95 -1.87
CA ILE A 96 1.81 -1.74 -2.10
C ILE A 96 3.21 -2.21 -2.41
N LEU A 97 3.77 -1.76 -3.53
CA LEU A 97 5.15 -2.05 -3.91
C LEU A 97 6.03 -0.85 -3.59
N VAL A 98 7.05 -1.06 -2.76
CA VAL A 98 7.96 -0.01 -2.27
C VAL A 98 9.39 -0.40 -2.62
N GLU A 99 10.15 0.52 -3.20
CA GLU A 99 11.55 0.33 -3.57
C GLU A 99 12.38 1.43 -2.91
N ASN A 100 13.32 1.04 -2.04
CA ASN A 100 14.18 1.98 -1.30
C ASN A 100 13.38 3.08 -0.56
N GLY A 101 12.27 2.69 0.08
CA GLY A 101 11.38 3.61 0.81
C GLY A 101 10.43 4.43 -0.07
N THR A 102 10.53 4.34 -1.40
CA THR A 102 9.68 5.07 -2.34
C THR A 102 8.59 4.15 -2.90
N VAL A 103 7.33 4.59 -2.85
CA VAL A 103 6.21 3.81 -3.41
C VAL A 103 6.28 3.82 -4.93
N LYS A 104 6.39 2.62 -5.52
CA LYS A 104 6.42 2.43 -6.98
C LYS A 104 5.03 2.23 -7.56
N GLN A 105 4.17 1.52 -6.82
CA GLN A 105 2.79 1.28 -7.22
C GLN A 105 1.90 0.93 -6.05
N ILE A 106 0.68 1.49 -6.07
CA ILE A 106 -0.39 1.13 -5.15
C ILE A 106 -1.42 0.26 -5.87
N GLY A 107 -1.68 -0.92 -5.31
CA GLY A 107 -2.44 -1.98 -5.95
C GLY A 107 -1.64 -2.65 -7.07
N TYR A 108 -2.36 -3.18 -8.04
CA TYR A 108 -1.81 -3.85 -9.21
C TYR A 108 -2.50 -3.28 -10.46
N ARG A 109 -2.22 -2.00 -10.75
CA ARG A 109 -2.89 -1.23 -11.82
C ARG A 109 -2.27 -1.49 -13.19
N LYS A 110 -0.98 -1.73 -13.23
CA LYS A 110 -0.21 -2.18 -14.39
C LYS A 110 0.78 -3.28 -13.96
N PRO A 111 1.22 -4.13 -14.89
CA PRO A 111 2.30 -5.09 -14.66
C PRO A 111 3.53 -4.41 -14.03
N TYR A 112 4.18 -5.11 -13.11
CA TYR A 112 5.39 -4.65 -12.43
C TYR A 112 6.63 -4.67 -13.32
N GLU A 113 6.64 -5.44 -14.41
CA GLU A 113 7.70 -5.37 -15.42
C GLU A 113 7.86 -3.95 -16.01
N GLU A 114 6.77 -3.18 -16.06
CA GLU A 114 6.75 -1.79 -16.56
C GLU A 114 7.28 -0.77 -15.55
N LEU A 115 7.63 -1.18 -14.32
CA LEU A 115 8.06 -0.27 -13.25
C LEU A 115 9.57 -0.01 -13.22
N GLY A 116 10.35 -0.72 -14.04
CA GLY A 116 11.81 -0.58 -14.07
C GLY A 116 12.43 -0.84 -12.70
N LEU A 117 11.96 -1.89 -12.01
CA LEU A 117 12.44 -2.29 -10.69
C LEU A 117 13.93 -2.64 -10.76
N LYS A 118 14.69 -2.26 -9.72
CA LYS A 118 16.14 -2.47 -9.61
C LYS A 118 16.50 -3.36 -8.42
#